data_AF-A0A4P9YL74-F1
#
_entry.id   AF-A0A4P9YL74-F1
#
_cell.length_a   1.000
_cell.length_b   1.000
_cell.length_c   1.000
_cell.angle_alpha   90.00
_cell.angle_beta   90.00
_cell.angle_gamma   90.00
#
_symmetry.space_group_name_H-M   'P 1'
#
loop_
_entity.id
_entity.type
_entity.pdbx_description
1 polymer ?
#
loop_
_entity_poly.entity_id
_entity_poly.type
_entity_poly.pdbx_seq_one_letter_code
_entity_poly.pdbx_strand_id
1 'polypeptide(L)'
;MTNLYDEIGGEKAIDAVVELFYTKLLKVDTMIPIFANTDMNKQRRMQKSFLNHVLGGKPYNGKSMKAAHARLKLTDAHFDTVIRTLGEAMKELKRPHVMMFWGA
;
A
#
# COMPACT_ATOMS: atom_id res chain seq x y z
N MET A 1 -22.19 -11.43 -3.81
CA MET A 1 -21.19 -11.19 -2.74
C MET A 1 -20.36 -10.01 -3.18
N THR A 2 -20.33 -8.93 -2.40
CA THR A 2 -19.40 -7.82 -2.59
C THR A 2 -18.01 -8.25 -2.12
N ASN A 3 -16.97 -7.91 -2.88
CA ASN A 3 -15.59 -8.13 -2.43
C ASN A 3 -15.13 -6.92 -1.59
N LEU A 4 -13.98 -7.07 -0.92
CA LEU A 4 -13.43 -6.00 -0.08
C LEU A 4 -13.11 -4.73 -0.89
N TYR A 5 -12.78 -4.88 -2.18
CA TYR A 5 -12.59 -3.76 -3.11
C TYR A 5 -13.85 -2.89 -3.19
N ASP A 6 -15.03 -3.47 -3.34
CA ASP A 6 -16.30 -2.74 -3.37
C ASP A 6 -16.61 -2.12 -2.00
N GLU A 7 -16.36 -2.85 -0.91
CA GLU A 7 -16.62 -2.39 0.46
C GLU A 7 -15.80 -1.16 0.86
N ILE A 8 -14.53 -1.08 0.42
CA ILE A 8 -13.69 0.09 0.71
C ILE A 8 -14.02 1.31 -0.17
N GLY A 9 -14.83 1.14 -1.22
CA GLY A 9 -15.20 2.20 -2.17
C GLY A 9 -14.42 2.18 -3.50
N GLY A 10 -13.85 1.04 -3.87
CA GLY A 10 -13.26 0.78 -5.17
C GLY A 10 -12.05 1.65 -5.54
N GLU A 11 -11.85 1.84 -6.84
CA GLU A 11 -10.67 2.51 -7.42
C GLU A 11 -10.43 3.91 -6.83
N LYS A 12 -11.48 4.73 -6.70
CA LYS A 12 -11.35 6.08 -6.14
C LYS A 12 -10.86 6.07 -4.69
N ALA A 13 -11.28 5.08 -3.89
CA ALA A 13 -10.82 4.94 -2.52
C ALA A 13 -9.36 4.46 -2.47
N ILE A 14 -8.99 3.48 -3.31
CA ILE A 14 -7.61 2.99 -3.43
C ILE A 14 -6.67 4.13 -3.85
N ASP A 15 -7.08 4.94 -4.82
CA ASP A 15 -6.31 6.10 -5.26
C ASP A 15 -6.02 7.04 -4.10
N ALA A 16 -7.07 7.50 -3.40
CA ALA A 16 -6.92 8.41 -2.28
C ALA A 16 -6.04 7.83 -1.17
N VAL A 17 -6.23 6.55 -0.82
CA VAL A 17 -5.44 5.87 0.21
C VAL A 17 -3.96 5.80 -0.18
N VAL A 18 -3.64 5.41 -1.43
CA VAL A 18 -2.25 5.31 -1.87
C VAL A 18 -1.57 6.68 -1.94
N GLU A 19 -2.26 7.72 -2.39
CA GLU A 19 -1.70 9.08 -2.41
C GLU A 19 -1.38 9.58 -0.99
N LEU A 20 -2.31 9.41 -0.05
CA LEU A 20 -2.09 9.81 1.33
C LEU A 20 -1.03 8.96 2.03
N PHE A 21 -1.01 7.65 1.78
CA PHE A 21 0.00 6.72 2.29
C PHE A 21 1.40 7.17 1.91
N TYR A 22 1.69 7.41 0.62
CA TYR A 22 3.04 7.83 0.22
C TYR A 22 3.37 9.25 0.67
N THR A 23 2.39 10.15 0.78
CA THR A 23 2.58 11.48 1.38
C THR A 23 3.08 11.40 2.83
N LYS A 24 2.62 10.40 3.59
CA LYS A 24 3.06 10.15 4.98
C LYS A 24 4.35 9.36 5.03
N LEU A 25 4.44 8.25 4.30
CA LEU A 25 5.58 7.33 4.34
C LEU A 25 6.89 8.01 3.96
N LEU A 26 6.88 8.88 2.95
CA LEU A 26 8.07 9.61 2.49
C LEU A 26 8.50 10.75 3.42
N LYS A 27 7.81 10.96 4.55
CA LYS A 27 8.23 11.85 5.63
C LYS A 27 8.88 11.11 6.79
N VAL A 28 8.96 9.78 6.72
CA VAL A 28 9.61 8.95 7.74
C VAL A 28 11.09 8.78 7.36
N ASP A 29 11.98 9.29 8.20
CA ASP A 29 13.42 9.34 7.93
C ASP A 29 14.03 7.99 7.53
N THR A 30 13.59 6.90 8.15
CA THR A 30 14.08 5.54 7.85
C THR A 30 13.58 5.00 6.51
N MET A 31 12.48 5.52 5.97
CA MET A 31 11.90 5.08 4.70
C MET A 31 12.45 5.85 3.51
N ILE A 32 12.86 7.12 3.68
CA ILE A 32 13.36 7.98 2.60
C ILE A 32 14.49 7.30 1.80
N PRO A 33 15.54 6.73 2.42
CA PRO A 33 16.64 6.09 1.69
C PRO A 33 16.20 4.89 0.85
N ILE A 34 15.16 4.16 1.27
CA ILE A 34 14.63 2.99 0.55
C ILE A 34 14.08 3.41 -0.81
N PHE A 35 13.49 4.60 -0.90
CA PHE A 35 12.85 5.13 -2.11
C PHE A 35 13.72 6.11 -2.91
N ALA A 36 14.95 6.40 -2.47
CA ALA A 36 15.80 7.44 -3.06
C ALA A 36 16.02 7.33 -4.59
N ASN A 37 16.03 6.11 -5.12
CA ASN A 37 16.21 5.83 -6.55
C ASN A 37 14.93 5.28 -7.21
N THR A 38 13.76 5.54 -6.64
CA THR A 38 12.47 5.03 -7.11
C THR A 38 11.70 6.10 -7.88
N ASP A 39 11.22 5.76 -9.08
CA ASP A 39 10.18 6.55 -9.73
C ASP A 39 8.88 6.40 -8.93
N MET A 40 8.59 7.42 -8.12
CA MET A 40 7.47 7.38 -7.21
C MET A 40 6.11 7.45 -7.92
N ASN A 41 6.04 7.96 -9.16
CA ASN A 41 4.80 7.91 -9.94
C ASN A 41 4.51 6.48 -10.39
N LYS A 42 5.55 5.77 -10.87
CA LYS A 42 5.44 4.35 -11.20
C LYS A 42 5.12 3.52 -9.96
N GLN A 43 5.77 3.79 -8.84
CA GLN A 43 5.55 3.08 -7.58
C GLN A 43 4.11 3.21 -7.10
N ARG A 44 3.52 4.41 -7.12
CA ARG A 44 2.10 4.62 -6.77
C ARG A 44 1.16 3.82 -7.67
N ARG A 45 1.36 3.86 -8.99
CA ARG A 45 0.54 3.06 -9.94
C ARG A 45 0.63 1.57 -9.65
N MET A 46 1.83 1.06 -9.39
CA MET A 46 2.04 -0.34 -9.03
C MET A 46 1.35 -0.72 -7.72
N GLN A 47 1.46 0.12 -6.68
CA GLN A 47 0.80 -0.11 -5.39
C GLN A 47 -0.73 -0.10 -5.52
N LYS A 48 -1.30 0.81 -6.31
CA LYS A 48 -2.74 0.86 -6.60
C LYS A 48 -3.21 -0.41 -7.29
N SER A 49 -2.49 -0.87 -8.30
CA SER A 49 -2.79 -2.12 -9.01
C SER A 49 -2.69 -3.33 -8.09
N PHE A 50 -1.67 -3.37 -7.22
CA PHE A 50 -1.52 -4.43 -6.23
C PHE A 50 -2.68 -4.44 -5.21
N LEU A 51 -3.04 -3.28 -4.65
CA LEU A 51 -4.18 -3.16 -3.72
C LEU A 51 -5.50 -3.53 -4.39
N ASN A 52 -5.72 -3.13 -5.64
CA ASN A 52 -6.90 -3.52 -6.40
C ASN A 52 -7.03 -5.05 -6.45
N HIS A 53 -5.94 -5.75 -6.77
CA HIS A 53 -5.91 -7.21 -6.83
C HIS A 53 -6.15 -7.89 -5.49
N VAL A 54 -5.40 -7.53 -4.44
CA VAL A 54 -5.49 -8.23 -3.14
C VAL A 54 -6.83 -7.99 -2.43
N LEU A 55 -7.55 -6.93 -2.79
CA LEU A 55 -8.90 -6.65 -2.27
C LEU A 55 -10.01 -7.34 -3.10
N GLY A 56 -9.65 -8.16 -4.08
CA GLY A 56 -10.59 -8.95 -4.88
C GLY A 56 -11.05 -8.28 -6.18
N GLY A 57 -10.38 -7.21 -6.60
CA GLY A 57 -10.59 -6.55 -7.88
C GLY A 57 -9.78 -7.19 -9.03
N LYS A 58 -9.25 -6.34 -9.91
CA LYS A 58 -8.56 -6.76 -11.15
C LYS A 58 -7.23 -7.49 -10.84
N PRO A 59 -6.85 -8.51 -11.63
CA PRO A 59 -5.57 -9.21 -11.46
C PRO A 59 -4.35 -8.29 -11.52
N TYR A 60 -3.35 -8.58 -10.68
CA TYR A 60 -2.06 -7.89 -10.67
C TYR A 60 -1.03 -8.63 -11.53
N ASN A 61 -0.44 -7.92 -12.51
CA ASN A 61 0.51 -8.48 -13.47
C ASN A 61 1.97 -8.01 -13.25
N GLY A 62 2.28 -7.48 -12.07
CA GLY A 62 3.61 -7.02 -11.73
C GLY A 62 4.50 -8.12 -11.13
N LYS A 63 5.70 -7.72 -10.67
CA LYS A 63 6.60 -8.62 -9.94
C LYS A 63 5.93 -9.12 -8.66
N SER A 64 6.20 -10.38 -8.30
CA SER A 64 5.83 -10.90 -6.98
C SER A 64 6.47 -10.06 -5.87
N MET A 65 5.84 -10.02 -4.68
CA MET A 65 6.35 -9.26 -3.54
C MET A 65 7.79 -9.68 -3.17
N LYS A 66 8.07 -10.99 -3.20
CA LYS A 66 9.43 -11.49 -2.97
C LYS A 66 10.43 -10.93 -3.99
N ALA A 67 10.12 -11.00 -5.29
CA ALA A 67 11.02 -10.54 -6.34
C ALA A 67 11.18 -9.00 -6.39
N ALA A 68 10.12 -8.26 -6.07
CA ALA A 68 10.13 -6.79 -6.05
C ALA A 68 11.05 -6.25 -4.95
N HIS A 69 11.10 -6.91 -3.79
CA HIS A 69 11.83 -6.44 -2.61
C HIS A 69 13.17 -7.16 -2.35
N ALA A 70 13.52 -8.19 -3.14
CA ALA A 70 14.68 -9.06 -2.91
C ALA A 70 16.05 -8.35 -2.76
N ARG A 71 16.20 -7.16 -3.33
CA ARG A 71 17.46 -6.39 -3.31
C ARG A 71 17.49 -5.30 -2.22
N LEU A 72 16.40 -5.16 -1.47
CA LEU A 72 16.28 -4.16 -0.42
C LEU A 72 16.70 -4.76 0.92
N LYS A 73 17.41 -3.97 1.73
CA LYS A 73 17.74 -4.33 3.12
C LYS A 73 16.57 -3.96 4.03
N LEU A 74 15.43 -4.63 3.83
CA LEU A 74 14.24 -4.42 4.65
C LEU A 74 14.39 -5.12 6.01
N THR A 75 13.71 -4.56 7.01
CA THR A 75 13.66 -5.06 8.38
C THR A 75 12.20 -5.06 8.81
N ASP A 76 11.87 -5.74 9.90
CA ASP A 76 10.52 -5.76 10.44
C ASP A 76 10.03 -4.35 10.79
N ALA A 77 10.91 -3.49 11.31
CA ALA A 77 10.59 -2.08 11.57
C ALA A 77 10.20 -1.28 10.31
N HIS A 78 10.79 -1.60 9.15
CA HIS A 78 10.38 -1.00 7.87
C HIS A 78 8.97 -1.48 7.49
N PHE A 79 8.68 -2.77 7.70
CA PHE A 79 7.36 -3.33 7.44
C PHE A 79 6.29 -2.72 8.37
N ASP A 80 6.56 -2.66 9.67
CA ASP A 80 5.68 -2.03 10.66
C ASP A 80 5.37 -0.57 10.30
N THR A 81 6.37 0.16 9.82
CA THR A 81 6.19 1.54 9.36
C THR A 81 5.22 1.62 8.17
N VAL A 82 5.37 0.73 7.19
CA VAL A 82 4.46 0.65 6.03
C VAL A 82 3.02 0.33 6.47
N ILE A 83 2.86 -0.66 7.33
CA ILE A 83 1.56 -1.10 7.85
C ILE A 83 0.89 0.04 8.63
N ARG A 84 1.60 0.62 9.61
CA ARG A 84 1.10 1.75 10.40
C ARG A 84 0.68 2.94 9.54
N THR A 85 1.53 3.37 8.60
CA THR A 85 1.23 4.54 7.75
C THR A 85 0.08 4.29 6.78
N LEU A 86 -0.08 3.07 6.28
CA LEU A 86 -1.24 2.68 5.46
C LEU A 86 -2.53 2.70 6.29
N GLY A 87 -2.48 2.18 7.53
CA GLY A 87 -3.61 2.22 8.46
C GLY A 87 -4.03 3.65 8.84
N GLU A 88 -3.05 4.52 9.10
CA GLU A 88 -3.28 5.96 9.33
C GLU A 88 -3.99 6.61 8.14
N ALA A 89 -3.55 6.33 6.91
CA ALA A 89 -4.17 6.88 5.69
C ALA A 89 -5.62 6.40 5.53
N MET A 90 -5.90 5.12 5.75
CA MET A 90 -7.27 4.59 5.70
C MET A 90 -8.17 5.23 6.76
N LYS A 91 -7.67 5.35 7.99
CA LYS A 91 -8.40 5.96 9.11
C LYS A 91 -8.75 7.42 8.83
N GLU A 92 -7.79 8.20 8.34
CA GLU A 92 -7.98 9.62 8.01
C GLU A 92 -9.03 9.82 6.90
N LEU A 93 -9.03 8.93 5.91
CA LEU A 93 -10.02 8.93 4.82
C LEU A 93 -11.34 8.25 5.19
N LYS A 94 -11.51 7.85 6.46
CA LYS A 94 -12.71 7.17 6.98
C LYS A 94 -13.10 5.94 6.16
N ARG A 95 -12.11 5.20 5.66
CA ARG A 95 -12.31 3.94 4.94
C ARG A 95 -12.31 2.76 5.92
N PRO A 96 -13.09 1.71 5.65
CA PRO A 96 -13.02 0.47 6.41
C PRO A 96 -11.56 0.01 6.49
N HIS A 97 -11.10 -0.29 7.69
CA HIS A 97 -9.70 -0.59 7.92
C HIS A 97 -9.39 -2.00 7.43
N VAL A 98 -8.59 -2.10 6.36
CA VAL A 98 -8.26 -3.40 5.74
C VAL A 98 -7.50 -4.33 6.70
N MET A 99 -6.83 -3.82 7.75
CA MET A 99 -6.16 -4.73 8.71
C MET A 99 -7.10 -5.57 9.58
N MET A 100 -8.42 -5.35 9.55
CA MET A 100 -9.34 -6.34 10.10
C MET A 100 -9.22 -7.72 9.39
N PHE A 101 -8.53 -7.78 8.24
CA PHE A 101 -8.36 -8.99 7.44
C PHE A 101 -6.91 -9.51 7.33
N TRP A 102 -5.93 -8.83 7.95
CA TRP A 102 -4.52 -9.25 7.96
C TRP A 102 -4.04 -9.70 9.36
N GLY A 103 -4.97 -9.88 10.29
CA GLY A 103 -4.75 -10.43 11.61
C GLY A 103 -5.69 -11.61 11.87
N ALA A 104 -5.23 -12.80 11.51
CA ALA A 104 -5.57 -14.09 12.10
C ALA A 104 -4.33 -14.99 11.98
#